data_AF-A0A1H0TJS5-F1
#
_entry.id   AF-A0A1H0TJS5-F1
#
_cell.length_a   1.000
_cell.length_b   1.000
_cell.length_c   1.000
_cell.angle_alpha   90.00
_cell.angle_beta   90.00
_cell.angle_gamma   90.00
#
_symmetry.space_group_name_H-M   'P 1'
#
loop_
_entity.id
_entity.type
_entity.pdbx_description
1 polymer ?
#
loop_
_entity_poly.entity_id
_entity_poly.type
_entity_poly.pdbx_seq_one_letter_code
_entity_poly.pdbx_strand_id
1 'polypeptide(L)'
;MAYTSFTDWSQASSAPLTYLDTNPAIGTRYAAAPQVFYFAPKGVWYLVYQTGPPSYSTSTDPGNPRSWSAPRSFQYAAPSGTLDYWTICDSTLCYLFSADDNGHVYRSETSAGEFPGGFRNTQLVLQDSKFALFEGGAVYRVQGTDTYLLLWEAIGSDGRRYYRSFTARGLTGQWQPLAATEANPFARANNVTFPAGAWTRDISHGELIRTGNDQTMTIDPCRLQFLYQGMTPRPAVTTPNSPGASGC
;
A
#
# COMPACT_ATOMS: atom_id res chain seq x y z
N MET A 1 -1.13 -13.60 -5.24
CA MET A 1 -0.64 -13.30 -3.87
C MET A 1 0.07 -14.51 -3.28
N ALA A 2 1.04 -14.31 -2.40
CA ALA A 2 1.76 -15.39 -1.70
C ALA A 2 1.96 -15.02 -0.22
N TYR A 3 2.15 -16.02 0.61
CA TYR A 3 2.53 -15.90 2.02
C TYR A 3 3.95 -16.41 2.24
N THR A 4 4.70 -15.71 3.08
CA THR A 4 5.99 -16.16 3.61
C THR A 4 6.11 -15.68 5.05
N SER A 5 6.94 -16.35 5.84
CA SER A 5 7.26 -15.94 7.21
C SER A 5 8.68 -16.35 7.57
N PHE A 6 9.34 -15.49 8.34
CA PHE A 6 10.70 -15.68 8.82
C PHE A 6 10.87 -14.92 10.14
N THR A 7 11.89 -15.28 10.90
CA THR A 7 12.19 -14.63 12.19
C THR A 7 13.29 -13.58 12.09
N ASP A 8 14.10 -13.64 11.03
CA ASP A 8 15.20 -12.72 10.77
C ASP A 8 15.28 -12.37 9.28
N TRP A 9 15.65 -11.13 8.95
CA TRP A 9 15.75 -10.65 7.57
C TRP A 9 16.73 -11.46 6.71
N SER A 10 17.80 -12.00 7.30
CA SER A 10 18.76 -12.86 6.59
C SER A 10 18.15 -14.16 6.07
N GLN A 11 17.02 -14.59 6.63
CA GLN A 11 16.31 -15.80 6.23
C GLN A 11 15.29 -15.55 5.12
N ALA A 12 14.88 -14.30 4.90
CA ALA A 12 13.75 -13.93 4.05
C ALA A 12 13.86 -14.47 2.62
N SER A 13 15.07 -14.46 2.03
CA SER A 13 15.31 -14.97 0.66
C SER A 13 15.18 -16.49 0.53
N SER A 14 15.32 -17.22 1.64
CA SER A 14 15.21 -18.69 1.69
C SER A 14 13.88 -19.18 2.26
N ALA A 15 13.06 -18.28 2.80
CA ALA A 15 11.81 -18.60 3.46
C ALA A 15 10.80 -19.20 2.46
N PRO A 16 10.14 -20.33 2.79
CA PRO A 16 9.20 -20.96 1.89
C PRO A 16 8.05 -20.02 1.50
N LEU A 17 7.80 -19.91 0.19
CA LEU A 17 6.67 -19.18 -0.37
C LEU A 17 5.48 -20.13 -0.53
N THR A 18 4.38 -19.82 0.14
CA THR A 18 3.10 -20.52 -0.06
C THR A 18 2.18 -19.66 -0.91
N TYR A 19 1.90 -20.11 -2.13
CA TYR A 19 0.97 -19.41 -3.02
C TYR A 19 -0.48 -19.57 -2.52
N LEU A 20 -1.18 -18.45 -2.40
CA LEU A 20 -2.55 -18.42 -1.86
C LEU A 20 -3.59 -18.99 -2.84
N ASP A 21 -3.26 -19.10 -4.12
CA ASP A 21 -4.12 -19.79 -5.10
C ASP A 21 -4.25 -21.30 -4.84
N THR A 22 -3.31 -21.88 -4.08
CA THR A 22 -3.39 -23.28 -3.63
C THR A 22 -4.40 -23.49 -2.51
N ASN A 23 -4.90 -22.42 -1.87
CA ASN A 23 -6.03 -22.50 -0.96
C ASN A 23 -7.33 -22.57 -1.79
N PRO A 24 -8.13 -23.67 -1.73
CA PRO A 24 -9.32 -23.82 -2.57
C PRO A 24 -10.41 -22.77 -2.30
N ALA A 25 -10.43 -22.14 -1.13
CA ALA A 25 -11.37 -21.06 -0.84
C ALA A 25 -10.96 -19.75 -1.55
N ILE A 26 -9.66 -19.49 -1.70
CA ILE A 26 -9.15 -18.36 -2.48
C ILE A 26 -9.09 -18.72 -3.96
N GLY A 27 -8.49 -19.82 -4.38
CA GLY A 27 -8.43 -20.22 -5.78
C GLY A 27 -7.65 -19.25 -6.68
N THR A 28 -7.80 -19.43 -8.00
CA THR A 28 -6.88 -18.88 -9.02
C THR A 28 -7.32 -17.55 -9.65
N ARG A 29 -8.31 -16.87 -9.06
CA ARG A 29 -8.77 -15.56 -9.57
C ARG A 29 -7.66 -14.51 -9.47
N TYR A 30 -7.81 -13.42 -10.23
CA TYR A 30 -6.99 -12.23 -10.04
C TYR A 30 -7.10 -11.73 -8.59
N ALA A 31 -5.94 -11.58 -7.94
CA ALA A 31 -5.81 -11.02 -6.60
C ALA A 31 -4.43 -10.36 -6.44
N ALA A 32 -4.41 -9.09 -6.00
CA ALA A 32 -3.20 -8.28 -5.90
C ALA A 32 -3.25 -7.30 -4.70
N ALA A 33 -2.10 -6.68 -4.39
CA ALA A 33 -1.94 -5.65 -3.35
C ALA A 33 -2.58 -6.00 -1.99
N PRO A 34 -2.08 -7.04 -1.29
CA PRO A 34 -2.64 -7.45 -0.01
C PRO A 34 -2.26 -6.50 1.14
N GLN A 35 -3.19 -6.28 2.06
CA GLN A 35 -2.98 -5.70 3.38
C GLN A 35 -3.52 -6.66 4.44
N VAL A 36 -2.72 -7.01 5.45
CA VAL A 36 -3.12 -7.91 6.53
C VAL A 36 -3.23 -7.19 7.87
N PHE A 37 -4.28 -7.43 8.66
CA PHE A 37 -4.40 -6.91 10.02
C PHE A 37 -5.39 -7.72 10.87
N TYR A 38 -5.26 -7.61 12.18
CA TYR A 38 -6.17 -8.17 13.16
C TYR A 38 -7.26 -7.15 13.50
N PHE A 39 -8.52 -7.50 13.27
CA PHE A 39 -9.64 -6.65 13.68
C PHE A 39 -10.08 -7.05 15.09
N ALA A 40 -9.48 -6.39 16.09
CA ALA A 40 -9.68 -6.71 17.50
C ALA A 40 -11.16 -6.76 17.93
N PRO A 41 -12.07 -5.88 17.46
CA PRO A 41 -13.47 -5.93 17.86
C PRO A 41 -14.22 -7.23 17.49
N LYS A 42 -13.72 -8.01 16.52
CA LYS A 42 -14.30 -9.31 16.11
C LYS A 42 -13.37 -10.49 16.35
N GLY A 43 -12.18 -10.25 16.87
CA GLY A 43 -11.20 -11.29 17.16
C GLY A 43 -10.72 -12.08 15.94
N VAL A 44 -10.66 -11.44 14.76
CA VAL A 44 -10.36 -12.13 13.49
C VAL A 44 -9.38 -11.33 12.63
N TRP A 45 -8.53 -12.02 11.89
CA TRP A 45 -7.65 -11.43 10.89
C TRP A 45 -8.37 -11.15 9.60
N TYR A 46 -8.03 -10.03 8.98
CA TYR A 46 -8.46 -9.62 7.65
C TYR A 46 -7.25 -9.57 6.73
N LEU A 47 -7.44 -10.10 5.52
CA LEU A 47 -6.57 -9.89 4.38
C LEU A 47 -7.39 -9.12 3.36
N VAL A 48 -7.13 -7.82 3.23
CA VAL A 48 -7.73 -6.92 2.23
C VAL A 48 -6.88 -6.98 0.97
N TYR A 49 -7.51 -7.00 -0.21
CA TYR A 49 -6.82 -7.07 -1.51
C TYR A 49 -7.79 -6.70 -2.63
N GLN A 50 -7.27 -6.43 -3.82
CA GLN A 50 -8.11 -6.19 -5.00
C GLN A 50 -8.35 -7.46 -5.80
N THR A 51 -9.58 -7.63 -6.29
CA THR A 51 -9.95 -8.63 -7.31
C THR A 51 -10.57 -7.95 -8.53
N GLY A 52 -10.21 -6.68 -8.76
CA GLY A 52 -11.01 -5.69 -9.48
C GLY A 52 -11.62 -4.72 -8.45
N PRO A 53 -12.79 -5.03 -7.86
CA PRO A 53 -13.28 -4.33 -6.67
C PRO A 53 -12.46 -4.67 -5.41
N PRO A 54 -12.63 -3.90 -4.31
CA PRO A 54 -12.02 -4.24 -3.03
C PRO A 54 -12.66 -5.51 -2.46
N SER A 55 -11.81 -6.45 -2.07
CA SER A 55 -12.18 -7.71 -1.46
C SER A 55 -11.45 -7.92 -0.14
N TYR A 56 -11.99 -8.81 0.68
CA TYR A 56 -11.31 -9.32 1.86
C TYR A 56 -11.52 -10.83 2.03
N SER A 57 -10.56 -11.46 2.68
CA SER A 57 -10.67 -12.78 3.29
C SER A 57 -10.43 -12.66 4.79
N THR A 58 -10.96 -13.61 5.56
CA THR A 58 -10.78 -13.65 7.02
C THR A 58 -10.09 -14.92 7.47
N SER A 59 -9.42 -14.88 8.63
CA SER A 59 -8.79 -16.03 9.26
C SER A 59 -8.69 -15.87 10.77
N THR A 60 -8.68 -16.97 11.52
CA THR A 60 -8.29 -17.00 12.95
C THR A 60 -6.78 -17.21 13.16
N ASP A 61 -6.05 -17.60 12.12
CA ASP A 61 -4.61 -17.86 12.12
C ASP A 61 -3.97 -17.33 10.82
N PRO A 62 -3.35 -16.14 10.84
CA PRO A 62 -2.75 -15.53 9.65
C PRO A 62 -1.49 -16.29 9.21
N GLY A 63 -0.92 -17.14 10.07
CA GLY A 63 0.25 -17.96 9.80
C GLY A 63 -0.06 -19.24 9.03
N ASN A 64 -1.35 -19.57 8.88
CA ASN A 64 -1.82 -20.71 8.09
C ASN A 64 -2.47 -20.22 6.78
N PRO A 65 -1.78 -20.26 5.63
CA PRO A 65 -2.31 -19.83 4.33
C PRO A 65 -3.60 -20.55 3.89
N ARG A 66 -3.88 -21.74 4.42
CA ARG A 66 -5.09 -22.53 4.11
C ARG A 66 -6.31 -22.14 4.96
N SER A 67 -6.12 -21.34 6.00
CA SER A 67 -7.21 -20.89 6.88
C SER A 67 -8.00 -19.71 6.33
N TRP A 68 -7.45 -18.99 5.34
CA TRP A 68 -8.13 -17.84 4.74
C TRP A 68 -9.44 -18.24 4.06
N SER A 69 -10.51 -17.52 4.39
CA SER A 69 -11.84 -17.72 3.82
C SER A 69 -11.92 -17.38 2.33
N ALA A 70 -13.00 -17.83 1.70
CA ALA A 70 -13.40 -17.34 0.39
C ALA A 70 -13.52 -15.81 0.38
N PRO A 71 -13.25 -15.15 -0.76
CA PRO A 71 -13.30 -13.69 -0.85
C PRO A 71 -14.71 -13.21 -0.59
N ARG A 72 -14.81 -12.02 -0.02
CA ARG A 72 -16.03 -11.23 -0.01
C ARG A 72 -15.69 -9.84 -0.48
N SER A 73 -16.52 -9.27 -1.34
CA SER A 73 -16.38 -7.88 -1.74
C SER A 73 -16.80 -6.98 -0.59
N PHE A 74 -16.12 -5.84 -0.43
CA PHE A 74 -16.62 -4.76 0.39
C PHE A 74 -17.88 -4.17 -0.24
N GLN A 75 -18.85 -3.78 0.60
CA GLN A 75 -19.94 -2.90 0.16
C GLN A 75 -19.36 -1.50 0.01
N TYR A 76 -18.89 -1.18 -1.20
CA TYR A 76 -18.10 0.01 -1.49
C TYR A 76 -18.73 0.80 -2.64
N ALA A 77 -19.18 2.02 -2.35
CA ALA A 77 -19.81 2.92 -3.31
C ALA A 77 -18.78 3.95 -3.82
N ALA A 78 -17.82 3.51 -4.62
CA ALA A 78 -16.74 4.37 -5.12
C ALA A 78 -16.62 4.34 -6.64
N PRO A 79 -15.82 5.26 -7.22
CA PRO A 79 -15.56 5.29 -8.65
C PRO A 79 -15.01 3.95 -9.16
N SER A 80 -15.44 3.59 -10.37
CA SER A 80 -14.88 2.45 -11.11
C SER A 80 -13.39 2.68 -11.38
N GLY A 81 -12.58 1.61 -11.31
CA GLY A 81 -11.15 1.68 -11.63
C GLY A 81 -10.26 2.04 -10.45
N THR A 82 -10.79 2.03 -9.23
CA THR A 82 -9.98 2.17 -8.02
C THR A 82 -9.17 0.91 -7.71
N LEU A 83 -8.03 1.09 -7.05
CA LEU A 83 -7.06 0.03 -6.70
C LEU A 83 -6.28 0.37 -5.42
N ASP A 84 -5.41 -0.55 -5.00
CA ASP A 84 -4.48 -0.40 -3.87
C ASP A 84 -5.20 -0.01 -2.58
N TYR A 85 -6.08 -0.92 -2.17
CA TYR A 85 -7.01 -0.72 -1.06
C TYR A 85 -6.31 -0.82 0.30
N TRP A 86 -6.43 0.24 1.11
CA TRP A 86 -5.84 0.31 2.44
C TRP A 86 -6.89 0.60 3.51
N THR A 87 -7.04 -0.31 4.48
CA THR A 87 -7.94 -0.15 5.62
C THR A 87 -7.20 0.36 6.85
N ILE A 88 -7.81 1.30 7.57
CA ILE A 88 -7.36 1.73 8.91
C ILE A 88 -8.60 2.17 9.71
N CYS A 89 -8.63 1.88 11.01
CA CYS A 89 -9.69 2.33 11.89
C CYS A 89 -9.16 3.15 13.07
N ASP A 90 -9.94 4.12 13.49
CA ASP A 90 -9.84 4.70 14.83
C ASP A 90 -10.83 4.02 15.79
N SER A 91 -11.14 4.65 16.93
CA SER A 91 -12.07 4.10 17.91
C SER A 91 -13.53 4.06 17.45
N THR A 92 -13.87 4.79 16.39
CA THR A 92 -15.26 5.07 15.99
C THR A 92 -15.54 4.58 14.58
N LEU A 93 -14.63 4.87 13.64
CA LEU A 93 -14.80 4.61 12.22
C LEU A 93 -13.67 3.74 11.69
N CYS A 94 -13.99 2.98 10.65
CA CYS A 94 -13.04 2.34 9.77
C CYS A 94 -13.09 3.02 8.41
N TYR A 95 -11.91 3.20 7.82
CA TYR A 95 -11.71 3.89 6.56
C TYR A 95 -11.11 2.94 5.53
N LEU A 96 -11.53 3.08 4.29
CA LEU A 96 -10.98 2.38 3.14
C LEU A 96 -10.44 3.44 2.18
N PHE A 97 -9.12 3.49 2.04
CA PHE A 97 -8.41 4.34 1.09
C PHE A 97 -8.18 3.58 -0.21
N SER A 98 -8.14 4.31 -1.33
CA SER A 98 -7.80 3.74 -2.65
C SER A 98 -7.23 4.79 -3.60
N ALA A 99 -6.41 4.34 -4.55
CA ALA A 99 -5.94 5.11 -5.71
C ALA A 99 -6.85 4.89 -6.94
N ASP A 100 -6.57 5.59 -8.04
CA ASP A 100 -7.18 5.39 -9.36
C ASP A 100 -6.20 5.50 -10.55
N ASP A 101 -4.89 5.45 -10.30
CA ASP A 101 -3.82 5.69 -11.29
C ASP A 101 -3.94 7.04 -12.03
N ASN A 102 -4.64 8.01 -11.44
CA ASN A 102 -4.96 9.27 -12.10
C ASN A 102 -4.85 10.49 -11.16
N GLY A 103 -4.04 10.39 -10.12
CA GLY A 103 -3.73 11.54 -9.28
C GLY A 103 -4.71 11.77 -8.15
N HIS A 104 -5.52 10.77 -7.76
CA HIS A 104 -6.53 10.89 -6.73
C HIS A 104 -6.34 9.88 -5.61
N VAL A 105 -6.53 10.34 -4.37
CA VAL A 105 -6.71 9.48 -3.20
C VAL A 105 -8.15 9.60 -2.73
N TYR A 106 -8.85 8.48 -2.75
CA TYR A 106 -10.20 8.37 -2.21
C TYR A 106 -10.17 7.80 -0.80
N ARG A 107 -11.19 8.14 -0.02
CA ARG A 107 -11.44 7.57 1.30
C ARG A 107 -12.93 7.42 1.52
N SER A 108 -13.38 6.20 1.78
CA SER A 108 -14.72 5.91 2.30
C SER A 108 -14.65 5.53 3.76
N GLU A 109 -15.80 5.58 4.44
CA GLU A 109 -15.89 5.28 5.87
C GLU A 109 -17.09 4.41 6.22
N THR A 110 -16.96 3.65 7.30
CA THR A 110 -18.03 2.87 7.94
C THR A 110 -17.82 2.91 9.46
N SER A 111 -18.83 2.60 10.25
CA SER A 111 -18.61 2.46 11.70
C SER A 111 -17.79 1.21 12.03
N ALA A 112 -17.01 1.25 13.10
CA ALA A 112 -16.27 0.07 13.57
C ALA A 112 -17.21 -1.12 13.87
N GLY A 113 -18.45 -0.87 14.27
CA GLY A 113 -19.47 -1.92 14.47
C GLY A 113 -19.98 -2.55 13.16
N GLU A 114 -20.08 -1.78 12.09
CA GLU A 114 -20.55 -2.25 10.77
C GLU A 114 -19.43 -2.89 9.95
N PHE A 115 -18.16 -2.54 10.18
CA PHE A 115 -17.01 -3.11 9.48
C PHE A 115 -17.10 -4.65 9.45
N PRO A 116 -16.95 -5.34 8.30
CA PRO A 116 -16.43 -4.86 7.01
C PRO A 116 -17.50 -4.38 6.01
N GLY A 117 -18.74 -4.17 6.45
CA GLY A 117 -19.82 -3.65 5.60
C GLY A 117 -19.99 -2.14 5.70
N GLY A 118 -20.91 -1.60 4.89
CA GLY A 118 -21.43 -0.24 5.07
C GLY A 118 -20.50 0.92 4.69
N PHE A 119 -19.47 0.70 3.87
CA PHE A 119 -18.62 1.81 3.41
C PHE A 119 -19.42 2.79 2.55
N ARG A 120 -19.38 4.06 2.95
CA ARG A 120 -20.15 5.17 2.41
C ARG A 120 -19.33 6.46 2.51
N ASN A 121 -19.92 7.56 2.07
CA ASN A 121 -19.30 8.88 2.14
C ASN A 121 -17.88 8.90 1.50
N THR A 122 -17.78 8.36 0.29
CA THR A 122 -16.52 8.34 -0.47
C THR A 122 -16.13 9.76 -0.83
N GLN A 123 -14.97 10.21 -0.36
CA GLN A 123 -14.43 11.55 -0.58
C GLN A 123 -13.09 11.48 -1.30
N LEU A 124 -12.84 12.46 -2.17
CA LEU A 124 -11.50 12.75 -2.68
C LEU A 124 -10.75 13.52 -1.58
N VAL A 125 -9.74 12.89 -0.96
CA VAL A 125 -9.03 13.46 0.20
C VAL A 125 -7.67 14.05 -0.14
N LEU A 126 -7.12 13.70 -1.30
CA LEU A 126 -5.90 14.29 -1.84
C LEU A 126 -5.91 14.19 -3.37
N GLN A 127 -5.42 15.21 -4.06
CA GLN A 127 -5.32 15.24 -5.51
C GLN A 127 -4.02 15.92 -5.96
N ASP A 128 -3.41 15.40 -7.01
CA ASP A 128 -2.25 15.99 -7.69
C ASP A 128 -2.24 15.51 -9.16
N SER A 129 -1.18 15.81 -9.91
CA SER A 129 -0.96 15.16 -11.20
C SER A 129 -0.87 13.65 -11.06
N LYS A 130 -1.27 12.93 -12.12
CA LYS A 130 -1.26 11.47 -12.20
C LYS A 130 0.01 10.83 -11.61
N PHE A 131 1.17 11.34 -11.98
CA PHE A 131 2.45 10.76 -11.54
C PHE A 131 2.91 11.25 -10.17
N ALA A 132 2.48 12.43 -9.72
CA ALA A 132 2.79 12.90 -8.38
C ALA A 132 1.97 12.19 -7.30
N LEU A 133 0.84 11.58 -7.62
CA LEU A 133 -0.03 10.88 -6.68
C LEU A 133 -0.60 9.61 -7.33
N PHE A 134 0.27 8.64 -7.57
CA PHE A 134 0.01 7.55 -8.51
C PHE A 134 -0.78 6.40 -7.88
N GLU A 135 -0.15 5.56 -7.05
CA GLU A 135 -0.73 4.34 -6.47
C GLU A 135 0.03 3.92 -5.18
N GLY A 136 -0.07 2.67 -4.74
CA GLY A 136 0.84 2.05 -3.77
C GLY A 136 0.83 2.67 -2.38
N GLY A 137 -0.32 3.22 -1.96
CA GLY A 137 -0.46 4.03 -0.78
C GLY A 137 -0.71 3.25 0.52
N ALA A 138 -0.33 3.86 1.65
CA ALA A 138 -0.62 3.35 2.99
C ALA A 138 -0.82 4.49 3.99
N VAL A 139 -1.67 4.26 5.00
CA VAL A 139 -2.00 5.23 6.05
C VAL A 139 -1.76 4.61 7.43
N TYR A 140 -1.01 5.31 8.28
CA TYR A 140 -0.59 4.81 9.59
C TYR A 140 -0.93 5.78 10.71
N ARG A 141 -1.21 5.24 11.89
CA ARG A 141 -1.21 6.02 13.13
C ARG A 141 0.22 6.16 13.65
N VAL A 142 0.66 7.38 13.94
CA VAL A 142 1.97 7.61 14.55
C VAL A 142 1.86 7.40 16.07
N GLN A 143 2.58 6.40 16.59
CA GLN A 143 2.53 6.01 18.00
C GLN A 143 2.80 7.20 18.93
N GLY A 144 2.02 7.28 20.01
CA GLY A 144 2.16 8.34 21.02
C GLY A 144 1.62 9.71 20.59
N THR A 145 0.93 9.79 19.45
CA THR A 145 0.37 11.05 18.93
C THR A 145 -1.04 10.85 18.35
N ASP A 146 -1.70 11.98 18.06
CA ASP A 146 -2.93 12.05 17.26
C ASP A 146 -2.66 12.34 15.77
N THR A 147 -1.41 12.12 15.33
CA THR A 147 -0.98 12.33 13.94
C THR A 147 -1.11 11.03 13.16
N TYR A 148 -1.58 11.15 11.92
CA TYR A 148 -1.56 10.08 10.93
C TYR A 148 -0.56 10.42 9.84
N LEU A 149 0.14 9.40 9.35
CA LEU A 149 1.07 9.47 8.23
C LEU A 149 0.41 8.81 7.02
N LEU A 150 0.29 9.54 5.91
CA LEU A 150 -0.04 8.99 4.60
C LEU A 150 1.24 8.90 3.79
N LEU A 151 1.56 7.70 3.31
CA LEU A 151 2.59 7.43 2.33
C LEU A 151 1.93 7.12 1.01
N TRP A 152 2.38 7.73 -0.08
CA TRP A 152 1.81 7.50 -1.40
C TRP A 152 2.89 7.43 -2.46
N GLU A 153 2.80 6.45 -3.36
CA GLU A 153 3.77 6.25 -4.42
C GLU A 153 3.59 7.31 -5.52
N ALA A 154 4.70 7.75 -6.06
CA ALA A 154 4.80 8.69 -7.16
C ALA A 154 5.82 8.19 -8.19
N ILE A 155 5.68 8.67 -9.42
CA ILE A 155 6.63 8.48 -10.51
C ILE A 155 7.35 9.81 -10.73
N GLY A 156 8.67 9.80 -10.53
CA GLY A 156 9.51 11.00 -10.68
C GLY A 156 9.70 11.40 -12.14
N SER A 157 10.25 12.59 -12.34
CA SER A 157 10.67 13.13 -13.63
C SER A 157 11.66 12.21 -14.39
N ASP A 158 12.40 11.37 -13.66
CA ASP A 158 13.31 10.35 -14.21
C ASP A 158 12.64 8.99 -14.48
N GLY A 159 11.30 8.93 -14.36
CA GLY A 159 10.49 7.73 -14.55
C GLY A 159 10.60 6.71 -13.41
N ARG A 160 11.24 7.06 -12.28
CA ARG A 160 11.48 6.16 -11.15
C ARG A 160 10.45 6.30 -10.05
N ARG A 161 10.13 5.16 -9.42
CA ARG A 161 9.19 5.09 -8.29
C ARG A 161 9.82 5.67 -7.02
N TYR A 162 9.04 6.46 -6.29
CA TYR A 162 9.40 6.99 -4.99
C TYR A 162 8.18 7.26 -4.12
N TYR A 163 8.38 7.44 -2.82
CA TYR A 163 7.32 7.77 -1.89
C TYR A 163 7.30 9.24 -1.50
N ARG A 164 6.11 9.84 -1.58
CA ARG A 164 5.75 11.10 -0.92
C ARG A 164 5.11 10.79 0.42
N SER A 165 5.19 11.75 1.35
CA SER A 165 4.56 11.65 2.66
C SER A 165 3.78 12.90 3.04
N PHE A 166 2.68 12.68 3.73
CA PHE A 166 1.76 13.69 4.22
C PHE A 166 1.34 13.36 5.64
N THR A 167 0.93 14.36 6.41
CA THR A 167 0.41 14.16 7.77
C THR A 167 -0.93 14.86 7.96
N ALA A 168 -1.77 14.30 8.82
CA ALA A 168 -3.04 14.90 9.22
C ALA A 168 -3.29 14.68 10.72
N ARG A 169 -4.10 15.56 11.31
CA ARG A 169 -4.69 15.35 12.65
C ARG A 169 -6.02 14.62 12.46
N GLY A 170 -6.06 13.35 12.83
CA GLY A 170 -7.21 12.48 12.54
C GLY A 170 -7.30 12.03 11.07
N LEU A 171 -8.09 10.98 10.83
CA LEU A 171 -8.26 10.37 9.50
C LEU A 171 -9.21 11.15 8.58
N THR A 172 -9.98 12.09 9.12
CA THR A 172 -10.81 13.07 8.39
C THR A 172 -10.12 14.43 8.22
N GLY A 173 -8.90 14.58 8.75
CA GLY A 173 -8.15 15.82 8.70
C GLY A 173 -7.65 16.16 7.28
N GLN A 174 -7.27 17.42 7.09
CA GLN A 174 -6.63 17.86 5.86
C GLN A 174 -5.17 17.38 5.82
N TRP A 175 -4.80 16.65 4.77
CA TRP A 175 -3.43 16.14 4.57
C TRP A 175 -2.47 17.28 4.22
N GLN A 176 -1.43 17.44 5.03
CA GLN A 176 -0.37 18.42 4.84
C GLN A 176 0.91 17.73 4.37
N PRO A 177 1.63 18.27 3.37
CA PRO A 177 2.91 17.73 2.94
C PRO A 177 3.93 17.62 4.09
N LEU A 178 4.63 16.49 4.17
CA LEU A 178 5.77 16.30 5.08
C LEU A 178 7.09 16.23 4.29
N ALA A 179 7.29 15.15 3.55
CA ALA A 179 8.37 14.96 2.58
C ALA A 179 7.73 14.51 1.26
N ALA A 180 7.31 15.48 0.45
CA ALA A 180 6.41 15.28 -0.69
C ALA A 180 6.93 15.82 -2.02
N THR A 181 8.25 15.95 -2.18
CA THR A 181 8.89 16.40 -3.44
C THR A 181 10.01 15.44 -3.83
N GLU A 182 10.47 15.47 -5.09
CA GLU A 182 11.62 14.66 -5.50
C GLU A 182 12.92 15.03 -4.77
N ALA A 183 13.07 16.31 -4.39
CA ALA A 183 14.23 16.81 -3.66
C ALA A 183 14.16 16.49 -2.15
N ASN A 184 12.95 16.36 -1.60
CA ASN A 184 12.71 15.95 -0.22
C ASN A 184 11.62 14.85 -0.18
N PRO A 185 11.94 13.62 -0.62
CA PRO A 185 11.00 12.51 -0.62
C PRO A 185 11.01 11.77 0.73
N PHE A 186 9.98 10.96 0.98
CA PHE A 186 10.02 10.02 2.10
C PHE A 186 11.09 8.95 1.83
N ALA A 187 10.98 8.27 0.68
CA ALA A 187 11.96 7.27 0.25
C ALA A 187 12.11 7.32 -1.28
N ARG A 188 13.35 7.51 -1.74
CA ARG A 188 13.74 7.58 -3.15
C ARG A 188 15.23 7.25 -3.28
N ALA A 189 15.68 6.91 -4.49
CA ALA A 189 17.09 6.62 -4.76
C ALA A 189 18.10 7.70 -4.31
N ASN A 190 17.70 8.97 -4.14
CA ASN A 190 18.58 10.04 -3.63
C ASN A 190 18.67 10.11 -2.10
N ASN A 191 17.82 9.41 -1.34
CA ASN A 191 17.90 9.33 0.13
C ASN A 191 17.97 7.89 0.67
N VAL A 192 18.05 6.88 -0.22
CA VAL A 192 18.25 5.46 0.14
C VAL A 192 19.65 5.02 -0.27
N THR A 193 20.41 4.53 0.70
CA THR A 193 21.78 4.00 0.49
C THR A 193 21.82 2.49 0.56
N PHE A 194 22.67 1.88 -0.25
CA PHE A 194 22.85 0.42 -0.29
C PHE A 194 24.29 0.07 0.08
N PRO A 195 24.55 -0.62 1.20
CA PRO A 195 25.91 -0.97 1.63
C PRO A 195 26.69 -1.81 0.60
N ALA A 196 25.99 -2.65 -0.17
CA ALA A 196 26.56 -3.51 -1.20
C ALA A 196 26.39 -2.96 -2.64
N GLY A 197 26.08 -1.67 -2.77
CA GLY A 197 25.76 -1.04 -4.06
C GLY A 197 24.27 -1.10 -4.41
N ALA A 198 23.81 -0.10 -5.17
CA ALA A 198 22.40 0.04 -5.50
C ALA A 198 21.96 -1.02 -6.52
N TRP A 199 21.02 -1.88 -6.12
CA TRP A 199 20.42 -2.89 -6.99
C TRP A 199 19.15 -2.38 -7.69
N THR A 200 18.55 -1.28 -7.21
CA THR A 200 17.38 -0.64 -7.79
C THR A 200 17.46 0.88 -7.69
N ARG A 201 16.73 1.57 -8.57
CA ARG A 201 16.43 3.00 -8.48
C ARG A 201 14.96 3.27 -8.12
N ASP A 202 14.17 2.22 -7.98
CA ASP A 202 12.73 2.26 -7.79
C ASP A 202 12.42 1.83 -6.36
N ILE A 203 11.87 2.74 -5.57
CA ILE A 203 11.30 2.44 -4.25
C ILE A 203 9.78 2.46 -4.43
N SER A 204 9.20 1.29 -4.68
CA SER A 204 7.81 1.11 -5.11
C SER A 204 7.01 0.27 -4.10
N HIS A 205 5.68 0.24 -4.27
CA HIS A 205 4.66 -0.46 -3.49
C HIS A 205 5.20 -1.28 -2.31
N GLY A 206 5.15 -0.69 -1.13
CA GLY A 206 5.66 -1.26 0.11
C GLY A 206 4.80 -0.94 1.33
N GLU A 207 5.17 -1.52 2.47
CA GLU A 207 4.49 -1.33 3.75
C GLU A 207 5.53 -1.06 4.86
N LEU A 208 5.25 -0.10 5.74
CA LEU A 208 6.01 0.06 6.99
C LEU A 208 5.74 -1.11 7.92
N ILE A 209 6.80 -1.63 8.53
CA ILE A 209 6.68 -2.61 9.62
C ILE A 209 6.00 -1.92 10.80
N ARG A 210 4.85 -2.46 11.17
CA ARG A 210 3.99 -1.93 12.24
C ARG A 210 4.49 -2.38 13.61
N THR A 211 4.14 -1.60 14.63
CA THR A 211 4.42 -1.92 16.06
C THR A 211 3.44 -2.93 16.63
N GLY A 212 2.28 -3.07 16.00
CA GLY A 212 1.25 -4.02 16.33
C GLY A 212 0.48 -4.39 15.07
N ASN A 213 -0.38 -5.38 15.20
CA ASN A 213 -1.04 -5.99 14.03
C ASN A 213 -2.48 -5.55 13.89
N ASP A 214 -3.00 -4.70 14.77
CA ASP A 214 -4.43 -4.39 14.81
C ASP A 214 -4.87 -3.42 13.71
N GLN A 215 -6.18 -3.15 13.68
CA GLN A 215 -6.80 -2.28 12.68
C GLN A 215 -6.37 -0.82 12.73
N THR A 216 -5.56 -0.40 13.71
CA THR A 216 -5.10 0.99 13.86
C THR A 216 -3.85 1.32 13.05
N MET A 217 -3.17 0.31 12.49
CA MET A 217 -1.97 0.47 11.65
C MET A 217 -0.88 1.33 12.33
N THR A 218 -0.61 1.07 13.61
CA THR A 218 0.30 1.92 14.40
C THR A 218 1.77 1.65 14.06
N ILE A 219 2.55 2.71 13.85
CA ILE A 219 4.00 2.68 13.59
C ILE A 219 4.80 3.40 14.68
N ASP A 220 6.04 2.96 14.91
CA ASP A 220 7.00 3.63 15.80
C ASP A 220 7.77 4.68 14.99
N PRO A 221 7.56 6.00 15.25
CA PRO A 221 8.27 7.04 14.50
C PRO A 221 9.78 7.02 14.72
N CYS A 222 10.28 6.36 15.77
CA CYS A 222 11.69 6.25 16.09
C CYS A 222 12.35 5.01 15.49
N ARG A 223 11.58 4.09 14.89
CA ARG A 223 12.09 2.81 14.37
C ARG A 223 11.35 2.35 13.12
N LEU A 224 11.36 3.19 12.10
CA LEU A 224 10.77 2.85 10.81
C LEU A 224 11.59 1.78 10.08
N GLN A 225 10.91 0.76 9.60
CA GLN A 225 11.42 -0.22 8.64
C GLN A 225 10.40 -0.31 7.51
N PHE A 226 10.84 -0.29 6.26
CA PHE A 226 9.96 -0.27 5.09
C PHE A 226 10.28 -1.45 4.19
N LEU A 227 9.34 -2.39 4.06
CA LEU A 227 9.43 -3.48 3.10
C LEU A 227 8.85 -3.01 1.78
N TYR A 228 9.65 -3.00 0.72
CA TYR A 228 9.28 -2.38 -0.56
C TYR A 228 9.64 -3.28 -1.73
N GLN A 229 8.97 -3.09 -2.87
CA GLN A 229 9.36 -3.71 -4.13
C GLN A 229 10.28 -2.77 -4.93
N GLY A 230 11.30 -3.35 -5.56
CA GLY A 230 12.19 -2.65 -6.47
C GLY A 230 12.50 -3.54 -7.66
N MET A 231 13.08 -2.94 -8.71
CA MET A 231 13.50 -3.67 -9.90
C MET A 231 14.90 -3.28 -10.33
N THR A 232 15.63 -4.21 -10.95
CA THR A 232 16.91 -3.91 -11.56
C THR A 232 16.75 -2.79 -12.60
N PRO A 233 17.54 -1.71 -12.55
CA PRO A 233 17.45 -0.65 -13.53
C PRO A 233 17.78 -1.24 -14.91
N ARG A 234 16.81 -1.24 -15.82
CA ARG A 234 17.12 -1.49 -17.23
C ARG A 234 18.04 -0.37 -17.71
N PRO A 235 19.07 -0.67 -18.51
CA PRO A 235 19.80 0.37 -19.25
C PRO A 235 18.78 1.21 -19.99
N ALA A 236 18.98 2.53 -20.02
CA ALA A 236 18.20 3.37 -20.92
C ALA A 236 18.33 2.76 -22.32
N VAL A 237 17.22 2.48 -22.99
CA VAL A 237 17.25 2.18 -24.42
C VAL A 237 17.72 3.47 -25.06
N THR A 238 19.01 3.54 -25.39
CA THR A 238 19.48 4.52 -26.37
C THR A 238 18.79 4.11 -27.65
N THR A 239 17.72 4.81 -28.03
CA THR A 239 17.34 4.87 -29.43
C THR A 239 18.62 5.28 -30.15
N PRO A 240 19.19 4.44 -31.05
CA PRO A 240 20.26 4.92 -31.88
C PRO A 240 19.72 6.16 -32.57
N ASN A 241 20.45 7.27 -32.48
CA ASN A 241 20.21 8.39 -33.38
C ASN A 241 20.12 7.79 -34.78
N SER A 242 18.92 7.77 -35.35
CA SER A 242 18.79 7.56 -36.78
C SER A 242 19.63 8.66 -37.43
N PRO A 243 20.67 8.33 -38.22
CA PRO A 243 21.33 9.35 -39.01
C PRO A 243 20.28 9.95 -39.93
N GLY A 244 20.30 11.28 -40.05
CA GLY A 244 19.25 12.04 -40.70
C GLY A 244 18.83 11.48 -42.06
N ALA A 245 17.54 11.66 -42.35
CA ALA A 245 17.06 11.78 -43.71
C ALA A 245 16.03 12.93 -43.73
N SER A 246 16.50 14.08 -44.18
CA SER A 246 15.70 15.14 -44.77
C SER A 246 14.92 14.61 -45.98
N GLY A 247 13.67 15.05 -46.16
CA GLY A 247 13.02 14.99 -47.49
C GLY A 247 11.49 14.94 -47.47
N CYS A 248 10.90 16.10 -47.80
CA CYS A 248 9.49 16.40 -48.15
C CYS A 248 8.42 16.28 -47.05
#